data_AF-A0A529NFM2-F1
#
_entry.id   AF-A0A529NFM2-F1
#
_cell.length_a   1.000
_cell.length_b   1.000
_cell.length_c   1.000
_cell.angle_alpha   90.00
_cell.angle_beta   90.00
_cell.angle_gamma   90.00
#
_symmetry.space_group_name_H-M   'P 1'
#
loop_
_entity.id
_entity.type
_entity.pdbx_description
1 polymer ?
#
loop_
_entity_poly.entity_id
_entity_poly.type
_entity_poly.pdbx_seq_one_letter_code
_entity_poly.pdbx_strand_id
1 'polypeptide(L)'
;ILSVAPDRVPVTVTPLTDRETLAQTISKYDLLAVPVVDHGKLLGIVTIDDIIDTMVEETTEDVHRFGGMEALDEPYMKMGFLAMIQKRAGWLCALFISEMLTANAMQSYEGELEKAIVLTLFIP
;
A
#
# COMPACT_ATOMS: atom_id res chain seq x y z
N ILE A 1 21.83 1.02 38.19
CA ILE A 1 21.03 1.15 36.94
C ILE A 1 20.11 2.36 37.03
N LEU A 2 19.23 2.45 38.03
CA LEU A 2 18.44 3.68 38.30
C LEU A 2 19.32 4.93 38.55
N SER A 3 20.57 4.76 38.99
CA SER A 3 21.57 5.82 39.13
C SER A 3 22.20 6.31 37.81
N VAL A 4 21.97 5.59 36.70
CA VAL A 4 22.51 5.88 35.36
C VAL A 4 21.39 6.33 34.40
N ALA A 5 20.15 5.95 34.69
CA ALA A 5 18.99 6.35 33.90
C ALA A 5 18.66 7.83 34.17
N PRO A 6 18.54 8.67 33.13
CA PRO A 6 18.12 10.05 33.29
C PRO A 6 16.67 10.12 33.81
N ASP A 7 16.39 11.12 34.64
CA ASP A 7 15.11 11.36 35.33
C ASP A 7 14.02 11.93 34.39
N ARG A 8 13.89 11.32 33.21
CA ARG A 8 12.96 11.74 32.16
C ARG A 8 11.95 10.64 31.87
N VAL A 9 10.72 11.06 31.61
CA VAL A 9 9.67 10.15 31.18
C VAL A 9 10.09 9.53 29.84
N PRO A 10 10.14 8.19 29.72
CA PRO A 10 10.48 7.55 28.46
C PRO A 10 9.40 7.85 27.42
N VAL A 11 9.82 8.02 26.16
CA VAL A 11 8.89 8.12 25.04
C VAL A 11 8.27 6.73 24.84
N THR A 12 6.94 6.64 24.92
CA THR A 12 6.18 5.39 24.78
C THR A 12 5.05 5.58 23.78
N VAL A 13 4.63 4.51 23.14
CA VAL A 13 3.46 4.52 22.23
C VAL A 13 2.38 3.57 22.71
N THR A 14 1.14 3.79 22.27
CA THR A 14 0.02 2.87 22.52
C THR A 14 0.00 1.78 21.45
N PRO A 15 -0.60 0.61 21.72
CA PRO A 15 -0.73 -0.45 20.72
C PRO A 15 -1.60 -0.08 19.52
N LEU A 16 -2.35 1.02 19.59
CA LEU A 16 -3.20 1.54 18.51
C LEU A 16 -2.53 2.66 17.71
N THR A 17 -1.26 2.96 18.01
CA THR A 17 -0.51 4.00 17.28
C THR A 17 -0.24 3.54 15.87
N ASP A 18 -0.53 4.39 14.90
CA ASP A 18 -0.27 4.12 13.49
C ASP A 18 1.24 3.97 13.20
N ARG A 19 1.58 3.14 12.22
CA ARG A 19 2.98 2.83 11.87
C ARG A 19 3.75 4.05 11.41
N GLU A 20 3.13 4.94 10.64
CA GLU A 20 3.77 6.18 10.17
C GLU A 20 4.07 7.09 11.36
N THR A 21 3.12 7.20 12.29
CA THR A 21 3.28 8.00 13.51
C THR A 21 4.37 7.42 14.41
N LEU A 22 4.47 6.09 14.49
CA LEU A 22 5.54 5.39 15.19
C LEU A 22 6.91 5.66 14.55
N ALA A 23 7.01 5.55 13.22
CA ALA A 23 8.24 5.84 12.47
C ALA A 23 8.68 7.29 12.66
N GLN A 24 7.75 8.25 12.59
CA GLN A 24 8.02 9.66 12.87
C GLN A 24 8.52 9.86 14.31
N THR A 25 7.96 9.14 15.29
CA THR A 25 8.40 9.22 16.69
C THR A 25 9.81 8.68 16.88
N ILE A 26 10.11 7.52 16.28
CA ILE A 26 11.44 6.89 16.27
C ILE A 26 12.47 7.85 15.67
N SER A 27 12.16 8.41 14.50
CA SER A 27 13.04 9.34 13.77
C SER A 27 13.24 10.66 14.51
N LYS A 28 12.17 11.23 15.11
CA LYS A 28 12.24 12.51 15.81
C LYS A 28 13.17 12.49 17.03
N TYR A 29 13.28 11.34 17.69
CA TYR A 29 14.02 11.18 18.93
C TYR A 29 15.25 10.27 18.80
N ASP A 30 15.62 9.87 17.57
CA ASP A 30 16.72 8.95 17.25
C ASP A 30 16.71 7.67 18.13
N LEU A 31 15.54 7.06 18.26
CA LEU A 31 15.33 5.90 19.14
C LEU A 31 15.70 4.60 18.41
N LEU A 32 16.39 3.68 19.11
CA LEU A 32 16.64 2.33 18.59
C LEU A 32 15.43 1.41 18.78
N ALA A 33 14.64 1.68 19.81
CA ALA A 33 13.40 0.97 20.10
C ALA A 33 12.44 1.86 20.89
N VAL A 34 11.14 1.62 20.74
CA VAL A 34 10.08 2.31 21.45
C VAL A 34 9.25 1.29 22.23
N PRO A 35 9.06 1.48 23.54
CA PRO A 35 8.18 0.63 24.33
C PRO A 35 6.71 0.89 24.00
N VAL A 36 5.96 -0.20 23.82
CA VAL A 36 4.50 -0.19 23.66
C VAL A 36 3.87 -0.39 25.02
N VAL A 37 3.12 0.60 25.48
CA VAL A 37 2.50 0.61 26.81
C VAL A 37 0.99 0.74 26.66
N ASP A 38 0.28 -0.09 27.40
CA ASP A 38 -1.18 -0.04 27.48
C ASP A 38 -1.64 -0.04 28.94
N HIS A 39 -2.47 0.93 29.33
CA HIS A 39 -2.98 1.08 30.70
C HIS A 39 -1.89 0.98 31.79
N GLY A 40 -0.70 1.53 31.54
CA GLY A 40 0.44 1.51 32.46
C GLY A 40 1.20 0.18 32.51
N LYS A 41 0.90 -0.78 31.64
CA LYS A 41 1.62 -2.04 31.49
C LYS A 41 2.45 -2.04 30.20
N LEU A 42 3.70 -2.46 30.32
CA LEU A 42 4.56 -2.69 29.16
C LEU A 42 4.08 -3.96 28.44
N LEU A 43 3.62 -3.82 27.20
CA LEU A 43 3.24 -4.95 26.36
C LEU A 43 4.47 -5.51 25.63
N GLY A 44 5.38 -4.64 25.20
CA GLY A 44 6.57 -5.02 24.46
C GLY A 44 7.37 -3.81 23.99
N ILE A 45 8.29 -4.05 23.07
CA ILE A 45 9.07 -3.01 22.39
C ILE A 45 8.94 -3.22 20.89
N VAL A 46 9.13 -2.14 20.14
CA VAL A 46 9.23 -2.16 18.69
C VAL A 46 10.53 -1.49 18.30
N THR A 47 11.34 -2.15 17.48
CA THR A 47 12.66 -1.68 17.09
C THR A 47 12.62 -0.91 15.77
N ILE A 48 13.70 -0.17 15.48
CA ILE A 48 13.81 0.61 14.25
C ILE A 48 13.86 -0.30 13.01
N ASP A 49 14.55 -1.45 13.07
CA ASP A 49 14.63 -2.43 11.99
C ASP A 49 13.26 -2.96 11.59
N ASP A 50 12.41 -3.35 12.55
CA ASP A 50 11.05 -3.83 12.29
C ASP A 50 10.19 -2.78 11.54
N ILE A 51 10.34 -1.50 11.88
CA ILE A 51 9.59 -0.40 11.26
C ILE A 51 10.08 -0.10 9.86
N ILE A 52 11.40 -0.14 9.62
CA ILE A 52 11.93 0.05 8.28
C ILE A 52 11.43 -1.04 7.34
N ASP A 53 11.50 -2.31 7.77
CA ASP A 53 11.05 -3.43 6.95
C ASP A 53 9.55 -3.33 6.64
N THR A 54 8.73 -3.02 7.64
CA THR A 54 7.27 -2.87 7.45
C THR A 54 6.92 -1.71 6.52
N MET A 55 7.61 -0.56 6.62
CA MET A 55 7.35 0.57 5.72
C MET A 55 7.70 0.26 4.26
N VAL A 56 8.77 -0.50 4.02
CA VAL A 56 9.17 -0.92 2.68
C VAL A 56 8.16 -1.90 2.10
N GLU A 57 7.66 -2.84 2.91
CA GLU A 57 6.61 -3.79 2.51
C GLU A 57 5.30 -3.07 2.14
N GLU A 58 4.82 -2.14 2.99
CA GLU A 58 3.59 -1.39 2.70
C GLU A 58 3.74 -0.52 1.44
N THR A 59 4.89 0.14 1.27
CA THR A 59 5.17 0.91 0.05
C THR A 59 5.10 0.01 -1.21
N THR A 60 5.63 -1.20 -1.11
CA THR A 60 5.62 -2.17 -2.22
C THR A 60 4.19 -2.66 -2.51
N GLU A 61 3.42 -2.96 -1.47
CA GLU A 61 2.00 -3.30 -1.58
C GLU A 61 1.19 -2.19 -2.24
N ASP A 62 1.39 -0.93 -1.83
CA ASP A 62 0.68 0.21 -2.39
C ASP A 62 0.99 0.39 -3.88
N VAL A 63 2.25 0.22 -4.28
CA VAL A 63 2.64 0.25 -5.70
C VAL A 63 1.96 -0.87 -6.49
N HIS A 64 1.87 -2.08 -5.93
CA HIS A 64 1.12 -3.18 -6.53
C HIS A 64 -0.35 -2.83 -6.71
N ARG A 65 -1.02 -2.34 -5.66
CA ARG A 65 -2.43 -1.95 -5.70
C ARG A 65 -2.70 -0.82 -6.69
N PHE A 66 -1.81 0.17 -6.75
CA PHE A 66 -1.88 1.24 -7.74
C PHE A 66 -1.78 0.70 -9.18
N GLY A 67 -0.94 -0.31 -9.41
CA GLY A 67 -0.79 -0.99 -10.70
C GLY A 67 -1.93 -1.93 -11.10
N GLY A 68 -3.05 -1.94 -10.37
CA GLY A 68 -4.20 -2.82 -10.65
C GLY A 68 -3.90 -4.29 -10.39
N MET A 69 -3.12 -4.59 -9.35
CA MET A 69 -2.93 -5.95 -8.85
C MET A 69 -3.19 -6.01 -7.35
N GLU A 70 -3.56 -7.19 -6.87
CA GLU A 70 -3.60 -7.45 -5.44
C GLU A 70 -2.18 -7.61 -4.88
N ALA A 71 -2.01 -7.33 -3.58
CA ALA A 71 -0.74 -7.49 -2.87
C ALA A 71 -0.20 -8.93 -3.00
N LEU A 72 1.12 -9.04 -3.21
CA LEU A 72 1.82 -10.31 -3.27
C LEU A 72 2.21 -10.72 -1.84
N ASP A 73 1.74 -11.88 -1.39
CA ASP A 73 2.07 -12.43 -0.06
C ASP A 73 3.48 -13.06 -0.03
N GLU A 74 4.11 -13.24 -1.19
CA GLU A 74 5.43 -13.84 -1.36
C GLU A 74 6.26 -13.06 -2.38
N PRO A 75 7.61 -13.15 -2.33
CA PRO A 75 8.48 -12.53 -3.33
C PRO A 75 8.10 -12.96 -4.75
N TYR A 76 8.03 -12.00 -5.66
CA TYR A 76 7.62 -12.18 -7.06
C TYR A 76 8.26 -13.42 -7.73
N MET A 77 9.55 -13.64 -7.50
CA MET A 77 10.32 -14.74 -8.12
C MET A 77 9.97 -16.14 -7.59
N LYS A 78 9.30 -16.24 -6.44
CA LYS A 78 8.89 -17.51 -5.83
C LYS A 78 7.45 -17.88 -6.18
N MET A 79 6.64 -16.90 -6.58
CA MET A 79 5.23 -17.13 -6.87
C MET A 79 5.05 -17.90 -8.18
N GLY A 80 4.20 -18.93 -8.14
CA GLY A 80 3.85 -19.69 -9.34
C GLY A 80 3.05 -18.86 -10.35
N PHE A 81 3.21 -19.16 -11.63
CA PHE A 81 2.52 -18.46 -12.73
C PHE A 81 0.99 -18.38 -12.56
N LEU A 82 0.36 -19.46 -12.08
CA LEU A 82 -1.09 -19.50 -11.90
C LEU A 82 -1.56 -18.59 -10.75
N ALA A 83 -0.79 -18.51 -9.66
CA ALA A 83 -1.08 -17.62 -8.54
C ALA A 83 -0.95 -16.15 -8.94
N MET A 84 0.06 -15.82 -9.75
CA MET A 84 0.23 -14.49 -10.34
C MET A 84 -0.96 -14.06 -11.20
N ILE A 85 -1.54 -14.99 -11.98
CA ILE A 85 -2.75 -14.70 -12.76
C ILE A 85 -3.92 -14.38 -11.83
N GLN A 86 -4.13 -15.17 -10.76
CA GLN A 86 -5.24 -14.95 -9.83
C GLN A 86 -5.17 -13.56 -9.17
N LYS A 87 -3.97 -13.11 -8.77
CA LYS A 87 -3.74 -11.78 -8.17
C LYS A 87 -4.04 -10.61 -9.10
N ARG A 88 -4.13 -10.84 -10.42
CA ARG A 88 -4.41 -9.81 -11.43
C ARG A 88 -5.77 -9.99 -12.12
N ALA A 89 -6.27 -11.21 -12.23
CA ALA A 89 -7.46 -11.54 -13.02
C ALA A 89 -8.69 -10.76 -12.55
N GLY A 90 -8.89 -10.59 -11.24
CA GLY A 90 -10.01 -9.81 -10.71
C GLY A 90 -10.00 -8.35 -11.22
N TRP A 91 -8.87 -7.68 -11.07
CA TRP A 91 -8.69 -6.30 -11.55
C TRP A 91 -8.79 -6.19 -13.07
N LEU A 92 -8.16 -7.10 -13.81
CA LEU A 92 -8.22 -7.11 -15.28
C LEU A 92 -9.65 -7.33 -15.78
N CYS A 93 -10.43 -8.23 -15.18
CA CYS A 93 -11.83 -8.43 -15.54
C CYS A 93 -12.67 -7.16 -15.29
N ALA A 94 -12.46 -6.49 -14.16
CA ALA A 94 -13.17 -5.24 -13.85
C ALA A 94 -12.84 -4.12 -14.85
N LEU A 95 -11.56 -3.96 -15.19
CA LEU A 95 -11.11 -2.99 -16.20
C LEU A 95 -11.63 -3.33 -17.60
N PHE A 96 -11.61 -4.61 -17.98
CA PHE A 96 -12.12 -5.08 -19.26
C PHE A 96 -13.62 -4.82 -19.41
N ILE A 97 -14.43 -5.07 -18.37
CA ILE A 97 -15.86 -4.74 -18.38
C ILE A 97 -16.06 -3.23 -18.54
N SER A 98 -15.25 -2.42 -17.83
CA SER A 98 -15.31 -0.96 -17.93
C SER A 98 -14.96 -0.46 -19.34
N GLU A 99 -13.95 -1.06 -19.97
CA GLU A 99 -13.58 -0.80 -21.36
C GLU A 99 -14.71 -1.21 -22.33
N MET A 100 -15.32 -2.38 -22.12
CA MET A 100 -16.42 -2.87 -22.95
C MET A 100 -17.65 -1.95 -22.90
N LEU A 101 -17.95 -1.37 -21.73
CA LEU A 101 -18.99 -0.34 -21.60
C LEU A 101 -18.65 0.92 -22.41
N THR A 102 -17.38 1.33 -22.43
CA THR A 102 -16.92 2.47 -23.22
C THR A 102 -17.08 2.21 -24.71
N ALA A 103 -16.67 1.02 -25.19
CA ALA A 103 -16.85 0.61 -26.58
C ALA A 103 -18.33 0.57 -26.98
N ASN A 104 -19.20 0.06 -26.10
CA ASN A 104 -20.63 0.05 -26.34
C ASN A 104 -21.22 1.47 -26.44
N ALA A 105 -20.77 2.40 -25.59
CA ALA A 105 -21.18 3.80 -25.68
C ALA A 105 -20.75 4.43 -27.01
N MET A 106 -19.52 4.16 -27.49
CA MET A 106 -19.04 4.65 -28.79
C MET A 106 -19.89 4.13 -29.96
N GLN A 107 -20.36 2.89 -29.90
CA GLN A 107 -21.25 2.34 -30.93
C GLN A 107 -22.54 3.15 -31.08
N SER A 108 -23.07 3.73 -29.99
CA SER A 108 -24.25 4.61 -30.06
C SER A 108 -24.00 5.89 -30.87
N TYR A 109 -22.74 6.29 -31.08
CA TYR A 109 -22.34 7.49 -31.81
C TYR A 109 -21.81 7.19 -33.22
N GLU A 110 -21.91 5.94 -33.68
CA GLU A 110 -21.41 5.50 -34.98
C GLU A 110 -21.91 6.37 -36.15
N GLY A 111 -23.20 6.74 -36.14
CA GLY A 111 -23.78 7.60 -37.18
C GLY A 111 -23.28 9.05 -37.20
N GLU A 112 -22.75 9.57 -36.09
CA GLU A 112 -22.11 10.89 -36.04
C GLU A 112 -20.61 10.79 -36.39
N LEU A 113 -19.96 9.69 -36.01
CA LEU A 113 -18.59 9.38 -36.40
C LEU A 113 -18.46 9.17 -37.92
N GLU A 114 -19.48 8.60 -38.58
CA GLU A 114 -19.50 8.45 -40.04
C GLU A 114 -19.51 9.81 -40.77
N LYS A 115 -20.21 10.81 -40.23
CA LYS A 115 -20.27 12.17 -40.81
C LYS A 115 -18.94 12.91 -40.67
N ALA A 116 -18.16 12.58 -39.65
CA ALA A 116 -16.89 13.23 -39.36
C ALA A 116 -15.84 12.19 -38.96
N ILE A 117 -15.46 11.35 -39.93
CA ILE A 117 -14.41 10.30 -39.76
C ILE A 117 -13.12 10.86 -39.17
N VAL A 118 -12.81 12.15 -39.42
CA VAL A 118 -11.64 12.81 -38.84
C VAL A 118 -11.62 12.76 -37.30
N LEU A 119 -12.78 12.67 -36.63
CA LEU A 119 -12.86 12.54 -35.17
C LEU A 119 -12.25 11.23 -34.64
N THR A 120 -12.26 10.14 -35.43
CA THR A 120 -11.67 8.86 -34.98
C THR A 120 -10.14 8.91 -34.95
N LEU A 121 -9.51 9.78 -35.75
CA LEU A 121 -8.06 10.02 -35.72
C LEU A 121 -7.58 10.65 -34.40
N PHE A 122 -8.49 11.22 -33.61
CA PHE A 122 -8.19 11.77 -32.29
C PHE A 122 -8.42 10.79 -31.14
N ILE A 123 -8.91 9.58 -31.43
CA ILE A 123 -9.00 8.48 -30.45
C ILE A 123 -7.68 7.68 -30.56
N PRO A 124 -6.81 7.72 -29.53
CA PRO A 124 -5.53 7.04 -29.55
C PRO A 124 -5.64 5.52 -29.47
#